data_AF-A0A1J3EYT5-F1
#
_entry.id   AF-A0A1J3EYT5-F1
#
_cell.length_a   1.000
_cell.length_b   1.000
_cell.length_c   1.000
_cell.angle_alpha   90.00
_cell.angle_beta   90.00
_cell.angle_gamma   90.00
#
_symmetry.space_group_name_H-M   'P 1'
#
loop_
_entity.id
_entity.type
_entity.pdbx_description
1 polymer ?
#
loop_
_entity_poly.entity_id
_entity_poly.type
_entity_poly.pdbx_seq_one_letter_code
_entity_poly.pdbx_strand_id
1 'polypeptide(L)' 'AEVVWEVRGADLTVSPVHHAALGLVHPSRGISVRFPRFIGKATDRNPEECSTAADIAEMFHAQTRKMNIKSQH' A
#
# COMPACT_ATOMS: atom_id res chain seq x y z
N ALA A 1 -23.20 4.58 0.31
CA ALA A 1 -22.86 3.42 1.16
C ALA A 1 -21.36 3.20 1.04
N GLU A 2 -20.67 3.10 2.16
CA GLU A 2 -19.25 2.78 2.21
C GLU A 2 -19.03 1.31 1.86
N VAL A 3 -17.92 0.99 1.23
CA VAL A 3 -17.60 -0.37 0.79
C VAL A 3 -16.12 -0.63 1.05
N VAL A 4 -15.83 -1.78 1.65
CA VAL A 4 -14.46 -2.27 1.84
C VAL A 4 -14.20 -3.44 0.90
N TRP A 5 -13.03 -3.44 0.26
CA TRP A 5 -12.62 -4.48 -0.68
C TRP A 5 -11.35 -5.17 -0.22
N GLU A 6 -11.32 -6.49 -0.38
CA GLU A 6 -10.09 -7.25 -0.34
C GLU A 6 -9.42 -7.18 -1.72
N VAL A 7 -8.16 -6.74 -1.73
CA VAL A 7 -7.34 -6.62 -2.92
C VAL A 7 -6.04 -7.37 -2.69
N ARG A 8 -5.64 -8.21 -3.65
CA ARG A 8 -4.35 -8.89 -3.66
C ARG A 8 -3.45 -8.30 -4.74
N GLY A 9 -2.14 -8.26 -4.50
CA GLY A 9 -1.15 -7.89 -5.50
C GLY A 9 0.09 -8.77 -5.43
N ALA A 10 1.03 -8.54 -6.34
CA ALA A 10 2.31 -9.25 -6.37
C ALA A 10 3.31 -8.66 -5.38
N ASP A 11 3.54 -7.34 -5.48
CA ASP A 11 4.52 -6.59 -4.69
C ASP A 11 3.96 -5.19 -4.36
N LEU A 12 4.56 -4.48 -3.41
CA LEU A 12 4.38 -3.06 -3.15
C LEU A 12 5.54 -2.24 -3.75
N THR A 13 5.23 -1.09 -4.33
CA THR A 13 6.19 -0.24 -5.08
C THR A 13 6.03 1.23 -4.71
N VAL A 14 7.14 1.99 -4.75
CA VAL A 14 7.10 3.45 -4.62
C VAL A 14 6.40 4.05 -5.83
N SER A 15 5.42 4.92 -5.59
CA SER A 15 4.56 5.51 -6.62
C SER A 15 4.57 7.04 -6.55
N PRO A 16 4.68 7.75 -7.69
CA PRO A 16 4.65 9.20 -7.72
C PRO A 16 3.23 9.80 -7.58
N VAL A 17 2.17 9.00 -7.68
CA VAL A 17 0.77 9.48 -7.74
C VAL A 17 -0.11 8.96 -6.60
N HIS A 18 0.36 7.95 -5.87
CA HIS A 18 -0.37 7.42 -4.71
C HIS A 18 0.15 8.04 -3.42
N HIS A 19 -0.72 8.12 -2.42
CA HIS A 19 -0.46 8.83 -1.16
C HIS A 19 -0.35 7.88 0.05
N ALA A 20 -0.66 6.59 -0.11
CA ALA A 20 -0.54 5.61 0.97
C ALA A 20 0.91 5.56 1.46
N ALA A 21 1.12 5.59 2.78
CA ALA A 21 2.44 5.55 3.41
C ALA A 21 3.44 6.63 2.94
N LEU A 22 2.95 7.77 2.40
CA LEU A 22 3.78 8.91 2.07
C LEU A 22 4.51 9.44 3.31
N GLY A 23 5.81 9.71 3.18
CA GLY A 23 6.66 10.14 4.29
C GLY A 23 7.15 9.01 5.20
N LEU A 24 6.50 7.84 5.19
CA LEU A 24 6.93 6.67 5.97
C LEU A 24 8.01 5.86 5.24
N VAL A 25 7.88 5.72 3.91
CA VAL A 25 8.83 4.96 3.07
C VAL A 25 9.66 5.86 2.16
N HIS A 26 9.07 6.93 1.62
CA HIS A 26 9.74 7.92 0.77
C HIS A 26 9.23 9.32 1.12
N PRO A 27 10.08 10.36 1.15
CA PRO A 27 9.70 11.69 1.64
C PRO A 27 8.58 12.36 0.82
N SER A 28 8.57 12.17 -0.50
CA SER A 28 7.62 12.82 -1.42
C SER A 28 6.75 11.87 -2.24
N ARG A 29 6.79 10.56 -1.99
CA ARG A 29 6.09 9.55 -2.79
C ARG A 29 5.41 8.54 -1.88
N GLY A 30 4.21 8.11 -2.24
CA GLY A 30 3.51 7.04 -1.53
C GLY A 30 3.79 5.67 -2.14
N ILE A 31 2.97 4.70 -1.74
CA ILE A 31 3.09 3.29 -2.10
C ILE A 31 1.88 2.86 -2.93
N SER A 32 2.16 2.03 -3.94
CA SER A 32 1.15 1.39 -4.79
C SER A 32 1.34 -0.12 -4.78
N VAL A 33 0.24 -0.84 -4.94
CA VAL A 33 0.23 -2.28 -5.17
C VAL A 33 0.52 -2.55 -6.65
N ARG A 34 1.43 -3.49 -6.94
CA ARG A 34 1.75 -3.95 -8.30
C ARG A 34 0.82 -5.10 -8.68
N PHE A 35 0.20 -4.99 -9.85
CA PHE A 35 -0.79 -5.94 -10.37
C PHE A 35 -1.94 -6.22 -9.40
N PRO A 36 -2.69 -5.18 -8.95
CA PRO A 36 -3.81 -5.39 -8.05
C PRO A 36 -4.89 -6.26 -8.72
N ARG A 37 -5.47 -7.15 -7.92
CA ARG A 37 -6.56 -8.04 -8.26
C ARG A 37 -7.61 -7.93 -7.16
N PHE A 38 -8.81 -7.55 -7.56
CA PHE A 38 -9.96 -7.58 -6.69
C PHE A 38 -10.28 -9.03 -6.31
N ILE A 39 -10.44 -9.29 -5.02
CA ILE A 39 -10.81 -10.61 -4.50
C ILE A 39 -12.31 -10.64 -4.18
N GLY A 40 -12.80 -9.63 -3.46
CA GLY A 40 -14.18 -9.58 -3.00
C GLY A 40 -14.48 -8.36 -2.14
N LYS A 41 -15.75 -8.19 -1.77
CA LYS A 41 -16.16 -7.21 -0.76
C LYS A 41 -15.94 -7.80 0.63
N ALA A 42 -15.29 -7.06 1.52
CA ALA A 42 -15.22 -7.40 2.94
C ALA A 42 -16.48 -6.84 3.61
N THR A 43 -17.46 -7.70 3.87
CA THR A 43 -18.74 -7.31 4.49
C THR A 43 -18.67 -7.25 6.02
N ASP A 44 -17.56 -7.76 6.58
CA ASP A 44 -17.28 -7.86 8.01
C ASP A 44 -16.43 -6.70 8.55
N ARG A 45 -16.07 -5.72 7.70
CA ARG A 45 -15.16 -4.62 8.06
C ARG A 45 -15.70 -3.26 7.65
N ASN A 46 -15.42 -2.24 8.47
CA ASN A 46 -15.66 -0.84 8.13
C ASN A 46 -14.38 -0.16 7.54
N PRO A 47 -14.50 1.05 6.96
CA PRO A 47 -13.35 1.77 6.42
C PRO A 47 -12.24 2.04 7.43
N GLU A 48 -12.57 2.22 8.72
CA GLU A 48 -11.62 2.51 9.80
C GLU A 48 -10.77 1.29 10.18
N GLU A 49 -11.27 0.08 9.93
CA GLU A 49 -10.60 -1.21 10.14
C GLU A 49 -9.78 -1.68 8.93
N CYS A 50 -9.73 -0.87 7.86
CA CYS A 50 -8.92 -1.17 6.68
C CYS A 50 -7.43 -1.04 6.98
N SER A 51 -6.61 -1.67 6.12
CA SER A 51 -5.16 -1.54 6.18
C SER A 51 -4.72 -0.08 6.19
N THR A 52 -3.96 0.27 7.21
CA THR A 52 -3.51 1.63 7.49
C THR A 52 -2.25 1.97 6.69
N ALA A 53 -1.87 3.25 6.66
CA ALA A 53 -0.60 3.68 6.08
C ALA A 53 0.61 3.00 6.76
N ALA A 54 0.54 2.73 8.07
CA ALA A 54 1.59 2.04 8.81
C ALA A 54 1.70 0.58 8.38
N ASP A 55 0.58 -0.13 8.24
CA ASP A 55 0.56 -1.52 7.75
C ASP A 55 1.18 -1.62 6.36
N ILE A 56 0.84 -0.70 5.45
CA ILE A 56 1.41 -0.66 4.10
C ILE A 56 2.93 -0.42 4.13
N ALA A 57 3.43 0.44 5.02
CA ALA A 57 4.86 0.67 5.18
C ALA A 57 5.58 -0.59 5.72
N GLU A 58 5.02 -1.23 6.74
CA GLU A 58 5.56 -2.46 7.31
C GLU A 58 5.61 -3.58 6.25
N MET A 59 4.48 -3.81 5.56
CA MET A 59 4.39 -4.78 4.46
C MET A 59 5.44 -4.47 3.39
N PHE A 60 5.65 -3.19 3.04
CA PHE A 60 6.64 -2.81 2.04
C PHE A 60 8.07 -3.20 2.45
N HIS A 61 8.44 -2.98 3.71
CA HIS A 61 9.77 -3.32 4.24
C HIS A 61 9.98 -4.83 4.43
N ALA A 62 8.90 -5.57 4.71
CA ALA A 62 8.90 -7.02 4.88
C ALA A 62 9.04 -7.80 3.56
N GLN A 63 8.90 -7.16 2.40
CA GLN A 63 9.07 -7.83 1.10
C GLN A 63 10.48 -8.42 0.95
N THR A 64 10.54 -9.64 0.40
CA THR A 64 11.80 -10.34 0.12
C THR A 64 12.63 -9.62 -0.92
N ARG A 65 11.97 -9.04 -1.94
CA ARG A 65 12.61 -8.21 -2.96
C ARG A 65 12.93 -6.83 -2.39
N LYS A 66 14.21 -6.59 -2.09
CA LYS A 66 14.68 -5.28 -1.65
C LYS A 66 14.63 -4.27 -2.80
N MET A 67 13.94 -3.16 -2.57
CA MET A 67 13.87 -2.04 -3.48
C MET A 67 14.92 -1.00 -3.07
N ASN A 68 15.78 -0.60 -4.01
CA ASN A 68 16.75 0.46 -3.76
C ASN A 68 16.04 1.82 -3.88
N ILE A 69 15.57 2.35 -2.76
CA ILE A 69 14.91 3.66 -2.73
C ILE A 69 15.98 4.74 -2.75
N LYS A 70 16.30 5.26 -3.93
CA LYS A 70 17.11 6.48 -4.04
C LYS A 70 16.20 7.67 -3.75
N SER A 71 16.42 8.31 -2.61
CA SER A 71 15.85 9.63 -2.32
C SER A 71 16.56 10.63 -3.24
N GLN A 72 15.95 10.91 -4.39
CA GLN A 72 16.40 12.01 -5.24
C GLN A 72 15.84 13.29 -4.60
N HIS A 73 16.75 14.18 -4.18
CA HIS A 73 16.43 15.54 -3.76
C HIS A 73 16.02 16.39 -4.95
#